data_AF-A0A534KAB6-F1
#
_entry.id   AF-A0A534KAB6-F1
#
_cell.length_a   1.000
_cell.length_b   1.000
_cell.length_c   1.000
_cell.angle_alpha   90.00
_cell.angle_beta   90.00
_cell.angle_gamma   90.00
#
_symmetry.space_group_name_H-M   'P 1'
#
loop_
_entity.id
_entity.type
_entity.pdbx_description
1 polymer ?
#
loop_
_entity_poly.entity_id
_entity_poly.type
_entity_poly.pdbx_seq_one_letter_code
_entity_poly.pdbx_strand_id
1 'polypeptide(L)'
;MRDRLRTLLIRSAFLFLLSLVLVAGFWFHREFYQIGFANLLIIGGVVTFLVIWAARLALSGELPRGRPRGELAFSVEEGDRLLKDLARLVVRPAEGMSLPGVGYTVRAKYETGPEFGRLLIEDARRAYVADLTEEDARQAGFRSAAELRNAGNARWGWRPSDIVTIMRVHPLGVGR
;
A
#
# COMPACT_ATOMS: atom_id res chain seq x y z
N MET A 1 10.39 -8.53 -8.53
CA MET A 1 11.27 -9.65 -8.11
C MET A 1 12.07 -9.32 -6.84
N ARG A 2 12.69 -8.13 -6.76
CA ARG A 2 13.45 -7.65 -5.60
C ARG A 2 12.61 -7.54 -4.32
N ASP A 3 11.36 -7.06 -4.41
CA ASP A 3 10.47 -6.98 -3.24
C ASP A 3 9.99 -8.33 -2.74
N ARG A 4 9.73 -9.28 -3.64
CA ARG A 4 9.35 -10.65 -3.28
C ARG A 4 10.48 -11.37 -2.54
N LEU A 5 11.72 -11.18 -3.01
CA LEU A 5 12.94 -11.63 -2.34
C LEU A 5 13.10 -10.97 -0.96
N ARG A 6 12.89 -9.66 -0.86
CA ARG A 6 13.00 -8.90 0.39
C ARG A 6 11.98 -9.37 1.43
N THR A 7 10.74 -9.59 1.02
CA THR A 7 9.68 -10.13 1.89
C THR A 7 10.00 -11.55 2.36
N LEU A 8 10.50 -12.41 1.47
CA LEU A 8 10.94 -13.76 1.85
C LEU A 8 12.13 -13.72 2.81
N LEU A 9 13.10 -12.83 2.58
CA LEU A 9 14.26 -12.64 3.45
C LEU A 9 13.86 -12.16 4.86
N ILE A 10 12.97 -11.17 4.94
CA ILE A 10 12.45 -10.67 6.23
C ILE A 10 11.70 -11.78 6.96
N ARG A 11 10.86 -12.55 6.24
CA ARG A 11 10.12 -13.68 6.80
C ARG A 11 11.04 -14.77 7.33
N SER A 12 12.06 -15.14 6.57
CA SER A 12 13.03 -16.18 6.96
C SER A 12 13.91 -15.73 8.13
N ALA A 13 14.42 -14.50 8.10
CA ALA A 13 15.20 -13.93 9.20
C ALA A 13 14.38 -13.87 10.50
N PHE A 14 13.09 -13.52 10.39
CA PHE A 14 12.20 -13.48 11.53
C PHE A 14 11.92 -14.88 12.11
N LEU A 15 11.60 -15.86 11.25
CA LEU A 15 11.40 -17.25 11.70
C LEU A 15 12.67 -17.83 12.33
N PHE A 16 13.84 -17.45 11.83
CA PHE A 16 15.13 -17.83 12.40
C PHE A 16 15.33 -17.22 13.80
N LEU A 17 15.06 -15.92 13.97
CA LEU A 17 15.09 -15.25 15.28
C LEU A 17 14.12 -15.89 16.28
N LEU A 18 12.89 -16.19 15.84
CA LEU A 18 11.90 -16.88 16.65
C LEU A 18 12.40 -18.26 17.10
N SER A 19 12.98 -19.03 16.17
CA SER A 19 13.59 -20.33 16.46
C SER A 19 14.74 -20.21 17.46
N LEU A 20 15.59 -19.19 17.33
CA LEU A 20 16.73 -18.97 18.22
C LEU A 20 16.27 -18.62 19.65
N VAL A 21 15.21 -17.81 19.78
CA VAL A 21 14.57 -17.50 21.07
C VAL A 21 13.94 -18.73 21.70
N LEU A 22 13.25 -19.56 20.92
CA LEU A 22 12.68 -20.83 21.40
C LEU A 22 13.77 -21.78 21.91
N VAL A 23 14.83 -21.99 21.12
CA VAL A 23 15.96 -22.86 21.49
C VAL A 23 16.67 -22.34 22.73
N ALA A 24 16.93 -21.04 22.83
CA ALA A 24 17.52 -20.44 24.03
C ALA A 24 16.59 -20.59 25.25
N GLY A 25 15.27 -20.40 25.07
CA GLY A 25 14.27 -20.62 26.11
C GLY A 25 14.27 -22.04 26.66
N PHE A 26 14.39 -23.04 25.79
CA PHE A 26 14.49 -24.45 26.18
C PHE A 26 15.84 -24.80 26.81
N TRP A 27 16.95 -24.25 26.30
CA TRP A 27 18.28 -24.49 26.83
C TRP A 27 18.42 -24.01 28.28
N PHE A 28 17.86 -22.83 28.57
CA PHE A 28 17.88 -22.24 29.90
C PHE A 28 16.65 -22.56 30.76
N HIS A 29 15.79 -23.53 30.35
CA HIS A 29 14.54 -23.84 31.06
C HIS A 29 14.78 -24.11 32.56
N ARG A 30 15.93 -24.70 32.92
CA ARG A 30 16.24 -25.09 34.30
C ARG A 30 16.54 -23.88 35.19
N GLU A 31 17.14 -22.84 34.60
CA GLU A 31 17.42 -21.56 35.27
C GLU A 31 16.14 -20.72 35.38
N PHE A 32 15.23 -20.80 34.40
CA PHE A 32 13.95 -20.08 34.42
C PHE A 32 13.06 -20.39 35.63
N TYR A 33 13.08 -21.62 36.14
CA TYR A 33 12.34 -21.98 37.36
C TYR A 33 12.96 -21.42 38.66
N GLN A 34 14.22 -20.99 38.61
CA GLN A 34 14.92 -20.40 39.77
C GLN A 34 14.77 -18.88 39.84
N ILE A 35 14.51 -18.22 38.71
CA ILE A 35 14.50 -16.76 38.57
C ILE A 35 13.16 -16.14 39.10
N GLY A 36 12.19 -16.98 39.49
CA GLY A 36 10.92 -16.56 40.11
C GLY A 36 9.82 -16.20 39.10
N PHE A 37 8.57 -16.37 39.50
CA PHE A 37 7.39 -16.25 38.62
C PHE A 37 7.27 -14.91 37.89
N ALA A 38 7.64 -13.80 38.54
CA ALA A 38 7.55 -12.47 37.94
C ALA A 38 8.45 -12.31 36.71
N ASN A 39 9.68 -12.80 36.78
CA ASN A 39 10.63 -12.73 35.67
C ASN A 39 10.22 -13.67 34.53
N LEU A 40 9.68 -14.84 34.85
CA LEU A 40 9.11 -15.76 33.87
C LEU A 40 7.94 -15.10 33.12
N LEU A 41 7.07 -14.40 33.84
CA LEU A 41 5.92 -13.68 33.27
C LEU A 41 6.37 -12.54 32.36
N ILE A 42 7.40 -11.78 32.75
CA ILE A 42 7.96 -10.70 31.93
C ILE A 42 8.55 -11.26 30.64
N ILE A 43 9.41 -12.28 30.73
CA ILE A 43 10.09 -12.85 29.56
C ILE A 43 9.08 -13.53 28.63
N GLY A 44 8.19 -14.37 29.18
CA GLY A 44 7.13 -15.02 28.42
C GLY A 44 6.15 -14.01 27.81
N GLY A 45 5.82 -12.95 28.53
CA GLY A 45 4.97 -11.86 28.05
C GLY A 45 5.60 -11.08 26.91
N VAL A 46 6.89 -10.74 27.01
CA VAL A 46 7.66 -10.07 25.95
C VAL A 46 7.75 -10.97 24.71
N VAL A 47 8.08 -12.25 24.88
CA VAL A 47 8.14 -13.20 23.75
C VAL A 47 6.78 -13.30 23.07
N THR A 48 5.72 -13.52 23.84
CA THR A 48 4.34 -13.62 23.30
C THR A 48 3.92 -12.33 22.60
N PHE A 49 4.26 -11.17 23.18
CA PHE A 49 4.02 -9.87 22.55
C PHE A 49 4.76 -9.75 21.21
N LEU A 50 6.03 -10.14 21.14
CA LEU A 50 6.81 -10.13 19.90
C LEU A 50 6.23 -11.08 18.85
N VAL A 51 5.76 -12.27 19.25
CA VAL A 51 5.09 -13.21 18.34
C VAL A 51 3.79 -12.62 17.81
N ILE A 52 2.93 -12.08 18.66
CA ILE A 52 1.66 -11.46 18.24
C ILE A 52 1.94 -10.24 17.36
N TRP A 53 2.90 -9.40 17.73
CA TRP A 53 3.28 -8.22 16.97
C TRP A 53 3.82 -8.59 15.59
N ALA A 54 4.63 -9.64 15.50
CA ALA A 54 5.15 -10.13 14.24
C ALA A 54 4.13 -10.88 13.39
N ALA A 55 3.25 -11.67 14.00
CA ALA A 55 2.11 -12.28 13.33
C ALA A 55 1.19 -11.18 12.78
N ARG A 56 0.98 -10.11 13.55
CA ARG A 56 0.24 -8.93 13.10
C ARG A 56 0.93 -8.26 11.92
N LEU A 57 2.23 -8.02 11.96
CA LEU A 57 3.03 -7.48 10.84
C LEU A 57 2.98 -8.38 9.59
N ALA A 58 3.03 -9.70 9.76
CA ALA A 58 3.00 -10.66 8.67
C ALA A 58 1.60 -10.83 8.05
N LEU A 59 0.54 -10.84 8.89
CA LEU A 59 -0.85 -11.00 8.45
C LEU A 59 -1.43 -9.71 7.88
N SER A 60 -1.01 -8.55 8.39
CA SER A 60 -1.50 -7.27 7.83
C SER A 60 -0.90 -6.99 6.46
N GLY A 61 0.26 -7.55 6.07
CA GLY A 61 0.89 -7.26 4.76
C GLY A 61 1.31 -5.79 4.57
N GLU A 62 0.85 -4.93 5.47
CA GLU A 62 1.11 -3.53 5.63
C GLU A 62 2.36 -3.42 6.52
N LEU A 63 3.52 -3.40 5.87
CA LEU A 63 4.64 -2.61 6.41
C LEU A 63 4.06 -1.29 6.96
N PRO A 64 4.57 -0.73 8.08
CA PRO A 64 4.13 0.55 8.62
C PRO A 64 4.48 1.66 7.63
N ARG A 65 3.70 1.77 6.55
CA ARG A 65 3.95 2.61 5.39
C ARG A 65 3.34 3.98 5.65
N GLY A 66 3.92 4.65 6.64
CA GLY A 66 3.76 6.07 6.90
C GLY A 66 2.33 6.51 7.25
N ARG A 67 2.24 7.68 7.87
CA ARG A 67 0.99 8.43 7.90
C ARG A 67 0.65 8.80 6.44
N PRO A 68 -0.59 8.61 5.96
CA PRO A 68 -0.92 8.96 4.59
C PRO A 68 -0.62 10.44 4.37
N ARG A 69 0.10 10.73 3.30
CA ARG A 69 0.59 12.07 3.00
C ARG A 69 -0.17 12.57 1.79
N GLY A 70 -1.33 13.18 2.01
CA GLY A 70 -2.20 13.69 0.95
C GLY A 70 -3.41 12.82 0.66
N GLU A 71 -4.27 13.32 -0.21
CA GLU A 71 -5.57 12.73 -0.52
C GLU A 71 -5.81 12.77 -2.03
N LEU A 72 -6.40 11.72 -2.57
CA LEU A 72 -6.84 11.61 -3.96
C LEU A 72 -8.35 11.43 -3.99
N ALA A 73 -9.02 12.28 -4.75
CA ALA A 73 -10.45 12.18 -5.00
C ALA A 73 -10.73 11.32 -6.24
N PHE A 74 -11.72 10.45 -6.14
CA PHE A 74 -12.16 9.53 -7.18
C PHE A 74 -13.66 9.67 -7.42
N SER A 75 -14.09 9.50 -8.67
CA SER A 75 -15.51 9.29 -8.93
C SER A 75 -15.94 7.94 -8.34
N VAL A 76 -17.24 7.74 -8.19
CA VAL A 76 -17.78 6.46 -7.68
C VAL A 76 -17.35 5.31 -8.58
N GLU A 77 -17.40 5.48 -9.91
CA GLU A 77 -17.00 4.43 -10.85
C GLU A 77 -15.49 4.16 -10.86
N GLU A 78 -14.65 5.19 -10.65
CA GLU A 78 -13.20 5.00 -10.49
C GLU A 78 -12.86 4.24 -9.21
N GLY A 79 -13.48 4.62 -8.08
CA GLY A 79 -13.26 3.95 -6.80
C GLY A 79 -13.71 2.49 -6.83
N ASP A 80 -14.87 2.20 -7.43
CA ASP A 80 -15.36 0.83 -7.61
C ASP A 80 -14.41 -0.02 -8.47
N ARG A 81 -13.85 0.55 -9.53
CA ARG A 81 -12.86 -0.14 -10.38
C ARG A 81 -11.58 -0.46 -9.62
N LEU A 82 -11.11 0.46 -8.78
CA LEU A 82 -9.94 0.23 -7.92
C LEU A 82 -10.21 -0.84 -6.87
N LEU A 83 -11.39 -0.84 -6.24
CA LEU A 83 -11.76 -1.83 -5.22
C LEU A 83 -11.92 -3.24 -5.80
N LYS A 84 -12.37 -3.36 -7.05
CA LYS A 84 -12.53 -4.64 -7.76
C LYS A 84 -11.23 -5.12 -8.44
N ASP A 85 -10.09 -4.45 -8.20
CA ASP A 85 -8.78 -4.69 -8.87
C ASP A 85 -8.87 -4.65 -10.41
N LEU A 86 -9.83 -3.89 -10.95
CA LEU A 86 -10.01 -3.66 -12.39
C LEU A 86 -9.16 -2.48 -12.91
N ALA A 87 -8.68 -1.63 -12.00
CA ALA A 87 -7.78 -0.53 -12.30
C ALA A 87 -6.55 -0.59 -11.37
N ARG A 88 -5.37 -0.35 -11.93
CA ARG A 88 -4.09 -0.27 -11.22
C ARG A 88 -3.34 1.04 -11.49
N LEU A 89 -3.88 1.86 -12.39
CA LEU A 89 -3.29 3.10 -12.83
C LEU A 89 -4.30 4.24 -12.63
N VAL A 90 -3.83 5.36 -12.13
CA VAL A 90 -4.63 6.57 -11.88
C VAL A 90 -3.98 7.72 -12.61
N VAL A 91 -4.76 8.41 -13.44
CA VAL A 91 -4.31 9.58 -14.19
C VAL A 91 -4.91 10.84 -13.56
N ARG A 92 -4.06 11.82 -13.23
CA ARG A 92 -4.46 13.10 -12.64
C ARG A 92 -3.77 14.27 -13.36
N PRO A 93 -4.37 15.48 -13.37
CA PRO A 93 -3.68 16.68 -13.84
C PRO A 93 -2.36 16.88 -13.10
N ALA A 94 -1.29 17.22 -13.82
CA ALA A 94 -0.01 17.57 -13.18
C ALA A 94 -0.01 18.99 -12.60
N GLU A 95 -0.79 19.89 -13.21
CA GLU A 95 -0.95 21.27 -12.75
C GLU A 95 -2.11 21.39 -11.76
N GLY A 96 -1.94 22.24 -10.73
CA GLY A 96 -2.97 22.52 -9.72
C GLY A 96 -3.16 21.44 -8.65
N MET A 97 -2.49 20.27 -8.75
CA MET A 97 -2.58 19.20 -7.74
C MET A 97 -1.19 18.85 -7.19
N SER A 98 -1.00 19.02 -5.88
CA SER A 98 0.20 18.54 -5.19
C SER A 98 0.11 17.03 -4.98
N LEU A 99 0.60 16.26 -5.95
CA LEU A 99 0.64 14.80 -5.87
C LEU A 99 1.84 14.33 -5.03
N PRO A 100 1.63 13.44 -4.05
CA PRO A 100 2.71 12.81 -3.29
C PRO A 100 3.61 11.97 -4.20
N GLY A 101 4.90 11.86 -3.85
CA GLY A 101 5.87 11.10 -4.65
C GLY A 101 5.66 9.58 -4.60
N VAL A 102 6.44 8.86 -5.42
CA VAL A 102 6.52 7.40 -5.40
C VAL A 102 6.96 6.90 -4.02
N GLY A 103 6.35 5.81 -3.55
CA GLY A 103 6.59 5.18 -2.25
C GLY A 103 5.74 5.75 -1.11
N TYR A 104 4.96 6.81 -1.35
CA TYR A 104 4.04 7.36 -0.35
C TYR A 104 2.66 6.72 -0.41
N THR A 105 2.03 6.64 0.76
CA THR A 105 0.63 6.24 0.93
C THR A 105 -0.26 7.47 0.88
N VAL A 106 -1.38 7.38 0.17
CA VAL A 106 -2.38 8.45 0.03
C VAL A 106 -3.76 7.95 0.44
N ARG A 107 -4.60 8.84 0.97
CA ARG A 107 -6.02 8.53 1.23
C ARG A 107 -6.79 8.57 -0.07
N ALA A 108 -7.60 7.54 -0.31
CA ALA A 108 -8.51 7.50 -1.44
C ALA A 108 -9.93 7.81 -0.95
N LYS A 109 -10.47 8.92 -1.45
CA LYS A 109 -11.81 9.40 -1.10
C LYS A 109 -12.67 9.45 -2.35
N TYR A 110 -13.95 9.18 -2.17
CA TYR A 110 -14.92 9.55 -3.19
C TYR A 110 -15.06 11.07 -3.22
N GLU A 111 -15.37 11.62 -4.39
CA GLU A 111 -15.74 13.04 -4.52
C GLU A 111 -16.94 13.41 -3.65
N THR A 112 -17.78 12.44 -3.30
CA THR A 112 -18.90 12.59 -2.35
C THR A 112 -18.47 12.75 -0.89
N GLY A 113 -17.18 12.62 -0.58
CA GLY A 113 -16.61 12.83 0.76
C GLY A 113 -16.07 11.59 1.51
N PRO A 114 -16.68 10.39 1.45
CA PRO A 114 -16.22 9.26 2.25
C PRO A 114 -14.87 8.69 1.75
N GLU A 115 -13.99 8.35 2.70
CA GLU A 115 -12.77 7.59 2.45
C GLU A 115 -13.13 6.11 2.22
N PHE A 116 -12.63 5.52 1.13
CA PHE A 116 -12.86 4.11 0.81
C PHE A 116 -11.60 3.25 0.96
N GLY A 117 -10.43 3.86 1.11
CA GLY A 117 -9.22 3.10 1.37
C GLY A 117 -7.95 3.91 1.29
N ARG A 118 -6.82 3.20 1.36
CA ARG A 118 -5.48 3.76 1.23
C ARG A 118 -4.78 3.17 0.02
N LEU A 119 -4.07 4.01 -0.72
CA LEU A 119 -3.33 3.63 -1.92
C LEU A 119 -1.85 3.91 -1.73
N LEU A 120 -1.00 2.95 -2.12
CA LEU A 120 0.44 3.15 -2.26
C LEU A 120 0.75 3.56 -3.69
N ILE A 121 1.50 4.65 -3.88
CA ILE A 121 2.01 5.04 -5.20
C ILE A 121 3.28 4.22 -5.47
N GLU A 122 3.23 3.28 -6.40
CA GLU A 122 4.37 2.40 -6.73
C GLU A 122 5.29 3.00 -7.79
N ASP A 123 4.71 3.74 -8.73
CA ASP A 123 5.40 4.38 -9.83
C ASP A 123 4.61 5.60 -10.27
N ALA A 124 5.30 6.62 -10.78
CA ALA A 124 4.66 7.83 -11.27
C ALA A 124 5.49 8.41 -12.41
N ARG A 125 4.82 8.72 -13.52
CA ARG A 125 5.42 9.39 -14.67
C ARG A 125 4.52 10.51 -15.18
N ARG A 126 5.11 11.45 -15.90
CA ARG A 126 4.38 12.52 -16.58
C ARG A 126 4.31 12.21 -18.08
N ALA A 127 3.18 12.55 -18.68
CA ALA A 127 2.97 12.44 -20.12
C ALA A 127 1.98 13.53 -20.56
N TYR A 128 1.96 13.84 -21.85
CA TYR A 128 0.88 14.65 -22.42
C TYR A 128 -0.40 13.84 -22.52
N VAL A 129 -1.55 14.50 -22.43
CA VAL A 129 -2.86 13.87 -22.67
C VAL A 129 -2.91 13.22 -24.06
N ALA A 130 -2.29 13.85 -25.07
CA ALA A 130 -2.19 13.29 -26.42
C ALA A 130 -1.43 11.96 -26.49
N ASP A 131 -0.47 11.75 -25.58
CA ASP A 131 0.44 10.59 -25.57
C ASP A 131 -0.11 9.42 -24.72
N LEU A 132 -1.32 9.53 -24.19
CA LEU A 132 -1.96 8.45 -23.44
C LEU A 132 -2.19 7.23 -24.34
N THR A 133 -1.58 6.12 -23.96
CA THR A 133 -1.64 4.88 -24.73
C THR A 133 -2.89 4.07 -24.42
N GLU A 134 -3.25 3.15 -25.31
CA GLU A 134 -4.33 2.17 -25.07
C GLU A 134 -4.03 1.24 -23.89
N GLU A 135 -2.75 0.98 -23.61
CA GLU A 135 -2.35 0.21 -22.43
C GLU A 135 -2.60 0.99 -21.15
N ASP A 136 -2.32 2.30 -21.13
CA ASP A 136 -2.58 3.15 -19.97
C ASP A 136 -4.08 3.22 -19.66
N ALA A 137 -4.91 3.32 -20.70
CA ALA A 137 -6.36 3.30 -20.56
C ALA A 137 -6.86 1.98 -19.97
N ARG A 138 -6.37 0.84 -20.48
CA ARG A 138 -6.72 -0.48 -19.94
C ARG A 138 -6.29 -0.65 -18.49
N GLN A 139 -5.07 -0.22 -18.14
CA GLN A 139 -4.60 -0.26 -16.76
C GLN A 139 -5.35 0.70 -15.82
N ALA A 140 -5.94 1.77 -16.36
CA ALA A 140 -6.83 2.67 -15.62
C ALA A 140 -8.30 2.18 -15.59
N GLY A 141 -8.59 1.01 -16.16
CA GLY A 141 -9.93 0.42 -16.18
C GLY A 141 -10.87 1.06 -17.20
N PHE A 142 -10.34 1.66 -18.26
CA PHE A 142 -11.10 2.17 -19.42
C PHE A 142 -10.91 1.24 -20.62
N ARG A 143 -11.86 1.27 -21.56
CA ARG A 143 -11.81 0.41 -22.75
C ARG A 143 -10.87 0.95 -23.82
N SER A 144 -10.69 2.27 -23.88
CA SER A 144 -9.79 2.90 -24.84
C SER A 144 -9.17 4.20 -24.33
N ALA A 145 -8.06 4.62 -24.95
CA ALA A 145 -7.42 5.90 -24.69
C ALA A 145 -8.34 7.09 -25.04
N ALA A 146 -9.23 6.94 -26.01
CA ALA A 146 -10.23 7.96 -26.32
C ALA A 146 -11.24 8.11 -25.18
N GLU A 147 -11.71 7.00 -24.61
CA GLU A 147 -12.63 7.00 -23.47
C GLU A 147 -12.01 7.64 -22.23
N LEU A 148 -10.74 7.29 -21.91
CA LEU A 148 -9.99 7.90 -20.81
C LEU A 148 -9.85 9.42 -21.02
N ARG A 149 -9.51 9.85 -22.24
CA ARG A 149 -9.39 11.28 -22.58
C ARG A 149 -10.72 12.01 -22.47
N ASN A 150 -11.81 11.40 -22.93
CA ASN A 150 -13.15 11.98 -22.84
C ASN A 150 -13.61 12.13 -21.37
N ALA A 151 -13.36 11.11 -20.54
CA ALA A 151 -13.65 11.17 -19.10
C ALA A 151 -12.83 12.27 -18.42
N GLY A 152 -11.54 12.38 -18.75
CA GLY A 152 -10.68 13.42 -18.21
C GLY A 152 -11.04 14.83 -18.69
N ASN A 153 -11.47 14.98 -19.94
CA ASN A 153 -12.00 16.24 -20.47
C ASN A 153 -13.30 16.65 -19.76
N ALA A 154 -14.23 15.71 -19.54
CA ALA A 154 -15.47 16.00 -18.83
C ALA A 154 -15.25 16.43 -17.38
N ARG A 155 -14.23 15.87 -16.70
CA ARG A 155 -13.96 16.12 -15.28
C ARG A 155 -13.02 17.31 -15.03
N TRP A 156 -11.99 17.48 -15.85
CA TRP A 156 -10.93 18.48 -15.62
C TRP A 156 -10.71 19.43 -16.81
N GLY A 157 -11.45 19.29 -17.91
CA GLY A 157 -11.27 20.13 -19.10
C GLY A 157 -9.97 19.88 -19.84
N TRP A 158 -9.43 18.65 -19.78
CA TRP A 158 -8.18 18.27 -20.44
C TRP A 158 -8.11 18.65 -21.91
N ARG A 159 -7.03 19.33 -22.27
CA ARG A 159 -6.61 19.57 -23.64
C ARG A 159 -5.49 18.58 -24.01
N PRO A 160 -5.32 18.27 -25.31
CA PRO A 160 -4.26 17.37 -25.75
C PRO A 160 -2.84 17.80 -25.33
N SER A 161 -2.62 19.10 -25.20
CA SER A 161 -1.35 19.73 -24.78
C SER A 161 -1.09 19.68 -23.28
N ASP A 162 -2.06 19.27 -22.46
CA ASP A 162 -1.93 19.31 -21.01
C ASP A 162 -1.06 18.15 -20.52
N ILE A 163 -0.36 18.38 -19.41
CA ILE A 163 0.48 17.37 -18.78
C ILE A 163 -0.34 16.67 -17.69
N VAL A 164 -0.36 15.34 -17.75
CA VAL A 164 -0.95 14.49 -16.72
C VAL A 164 0.12 13.69 -16.01
N THR A 165 -0.13 13.43 -14.73
CA THR A 165 0.64 12.47 -13.94
C THR A 165 -0.09 11.13 -13.94
N ILE A 166 0.59 10.12 -14.47
CA ILE A 166 0.18 8.73 -14.55
C ILE A 166 0.82 8.02 -13.36
N MET A 167 0.01 7.52 -12.44
CA MET A 167 0.49 6.86 -11.22
C MET A 167 0.04 5.40 -11.20
N ARG A 168 0.96 4.46 -11.01
CA ARG A 168 0.61 3.10 -10.63
C ARG A 168 0.30 3.07 -9.14
N VAL A 169 -0.88 2.60 -8.78
CA VAL A 169 -1.35 2.53 -7.39
C VAL A 169 -1.62 1.10 -6.98
N HIS A 170 -1.32 0.81 -5.72
CA HIS A 170 -1.64 -0.46 -5.10
C HIS A 170 -2.58 -0.23 -3.91
N PRO A 171 -3.79 -0.82 -3.90
CA PRO A 171 -4.69 -0.72 -2.76
C PRO A 171 -4.12 -1.50 -1.58
N LEU A 172 -3.99 -0.83 -0.43
CA LEU A 172 -3.47 -1.43 0.80
C LEU A 172 -4.57 -2.12 1.62
N GLY A 173 -5.83 -1.94 1.25
CA GLY A 173 -7.00 -2.41 1.99
C GLY A 173 -7.82 -1.24 2.57
N VAL A 174 -9.01 -1.56 3.07
CA VAL A 174 -9.89 -0.58 3.72
C VAL A 174 -9.34 -0.33 5.11
N GLY A 175 -8.78 0.86 5.33
CA GLY A 175 -8.45 1.32 6.67
C GLY A 175 -9.74 1.43 7.48
N ARG A 176 -10.01 0.44 8.32
CA ARG A 176 -11.02 0.53 9.38
C ARG A 176 -10.62 1.58 10.41
#